data_AF-A0A8S3IWY7-F1
#
_entry.id   AF-A0A8S3IWY7-F1
#
_cell.length_a   1.000
_cell.length_b   1.000
_cell.length_c   1.000
_cell.angle_alpha   90.00
_cell.angle_beta   90.00
_cell.angle_gamma   90.00
#
_symmetry.space_group_name_H-M   'P 1'
#
loop_
_entity.id
_entity.type
_entity.pdbx_description
1 polymer ?
#
loop_
_entity_poly.entity_id
_entity_poly.type
_entity_poly.pdbx_seq_one_letter_code
_entity_poly.pdbx_strand_id
1 'polypeptide(L)'
;MKGFVRKRQALLSSPIYQSRASAATILVTTIPEAYMYEDVLFRIFNQFPGGVRYIWINRNLKDLPEKAEKRAKLMEILEATECKLIKTAMKIETKRRKKLHKEMSSEIIEETITNNEQHTIHNYIPEKKRPTMRTGSVPVFSSLCFGKKVDTIRYCKETISKINTEIEMAKATLHNYTPINSAFIQFNKQIAAHMAVQSVLASIPLAMTPCY
;
A
#
# COMPACT_ATOMS: atom_id res chain seq x y z
N MET A 1 -27.75 17.02 25.70
CA MET A 1 -26.27 17.10 25.63
C MET A 1 -25.52 16.15 26.58
N LYS A 2 -25.97 15.95 27.84
CA LYS A 2 -25.27 15.09 28.83
C LYS A 2 -25.05 13.62 28.39
N GLY A 3 -25.99 13.02 27.66
CA GLY A 3 -25.86 11.65 27.17
C GLY A 3 -24.72 11.44 26.18
N PHE A 4 -24.50 12.40 25.27
CA PHE A 4 -23.39 12.36 24.31
C PHE A 4 -22.03 12.45 25.01
N VAL A 5 -21.88 13.41 25.93
CA VAL A 5 -20.63 13.61 26.68
C VAL A 5 -20.27 12.34 27.47
N ARG A 6 -21.25 11.73 28.15
CA ARG A 6 -21.05 10.47 28.88
C ARG A 6 -20.63 9.31 27.98
N LYS A 7 -21.31 9.14 26.84
CA LYS A 7 -20.95 8.08 25.87
C LYS A 7 -19.56 8.28 25.31
N ARG A 8 -19.19 9.52 24.96
CA ARG A 8 -17.84 9.86 24.49
C ARG A 8 -16.80 9.59 25.56
N GLN A 9 -17.02 10.04 26.79
CA GLN A 9 -16.11 9.81 27.90
C GLN A 9 -15.92 8.30 28.16
N ALA A 10 -17.01 7.53 28.20
CA ALA A 10 -16.94 6.07 28.35
C ALA A 10 -16.12 5.40 27.24
N LEU A 11 -16.27 5.84 25.99
CA LEU A 11 -15.48 5.34 24.87
C LEU A 11 -13.99 5.70 25.02
N LEU A 12 -13.67 6.97 25.29
CA LEU A 12 -12.29 7.44 25.43
C LEU A 12 -11.57 6.80 26.62
N SER A 13 -12.29 6.52 27.71
CA SER A 13 -11.77 5.83 28.88
C SER A 13 -11.70 4.31 28.72
N SER A 14 -12.24 3.74 27.65
CA SER A 14 -12.22 2.29 27.46
C SER A 14 -10.79 1.78 27.18
N PRO A 15 -10.40 0.59 27.69
CA PRO A 15 -9.08 0.02 27.44
C PRO A 15 -8.78 -0.19 25.95
N ILE A 16 -9.80 -0.54 25.17
CA ILE A 16 -9.73 -0.73 23.72
C ILE A 16 -9.32 0.56 23.02
N TYR A 17 -9.81 1.71 23.47
CA TYR A 17 -9.42 3.00 22.91
C TYR A 17 -8.01 3.38 23.36
N GLN A 18 -7.70 3.22 24.65
CA GLN A 18 -6.39 3.53 25.22
C GLN A 18 -5.24 2.76 24.56
N SER A 19 -5.49 1.51 24.13
CA SER A 19 -4.48 0.69 23.46
C SER A 19 -4.22 1.08 22.00
N ARG A 20 -5.04 1.95 21.39
CA ARG A 20 -4.84 2.38 20.00
C ARG A 20 -3.63 3.30 19.89
N ALA A 21 -2.84 3.09 18.84
CA ALA A 21 -1.75 3.98 18.49
C ALA A 21 -2.22 5.45 18.38
N SER A 22 -3.37 5.69 17.75
CA SER A 22 -3.94 7.03 17.60
C SER A 22 -4.29 7.71 18.92
N ALA A 23 -4.50 6.97 20.01
CA ALA A 23 -4.84 7.54 21.31
C ALA A 23 -3.60 8.01 22.08
N ALA A 24 -2.41 7.53 21.72
CA ALA A 24 -1.15 7.84 22.37
C ALA A 24 -0.15 8.52 21.43
N THR A 25 -0.56 8.91 20.22
CA THR A 25 0.30 9.60 19.25
C THR A 25 -0.16 11.03 19.04
N ILE A 26 0.78 11.97 19.04
CA ILE A 26 0.54 13.38 18.72
C ILE A 26 1.33 13.79 17.47
N LEU A 27 0.83 14.79 16.74
CA LEU A 27 1.57 15.47 15.69
C LEU A 27 2.14 16.77 16.25
N VAL A 28 3.46 16.95 16.19
CA VAL A 28 4.10 18.22 16.52
C VAL A 28 4.44 18.91 15.22
N THR A 29 3.97 20.15 15.07
CA THR A 29 4.23 21.00 13.90
C THR A 29 5.17 22.15 14.24
N THR A 30 5.67 22.85 13.21
CA THR A 30 6.54 24.03 13.35
C THR A 30 7.75 23.79 14.25
N ILE A 31 8.38 22.63 14.10
CA ILE A 31 9.59 22.25 14.84
C ILE A 31 10.78 23.07 14.29
N PRO A 32 11.46 23.88 15.11
CA PRO A 32 12.70 24.54 14.71
C PRO A 32 13.79 23.55 14.30
N GLU A 33 14.61 23.90 13.32
CA GLU A 33 15.67 23.03 12.79
C GLU A 33 16.64 22.54 13.88
N ALA A 34 16.95 23.40 14.86
CA ALA A 34 17.80 23.06 16.01
C ALA A 34 17.24 21.90 16.88
N TYR A 35 15.92 21.69 16.87
CA TYR A 35 15.25 20.63 17.62
C TYR A 35 14.84 19.44 16.76
N MET A 36 15.19 19.46 15.47
CA MET A 36 14.77 18.48 14.47
C MET A 36 15.65 17.22 14.47
N TYR A 37 16.06 16.78 15.65
CA TYR A 37 16.84 15.57 15.88
C TYR A 37 16.07 14.66 16.82
N GLU A 38 16.12 13.36 16.55
CA GLU A 38 15.39 12.36 17.32
C GLU A 38 15.75 12.41 18.81
N ASP A 39 17.04 12.52 19.13
CA ASP A 39 17.54 12.61 20.52
C ASP A 39 17.01 13.84 21.27
N VAL A 40 16.88 14.96 20.55
CA VAL A 40 16.39 16.22 21.13
C VAL A 40 14.90 16.13 21.42
N LEU A 41 14.12 15.63 20.46
CA LEU A 41 12.69 15.37 20.66
C LEU A 41 12.47 14.35 21.77
N PHE A 42 13.26 13.27 21.81
CA PHE A 42 13.19 12.29 22.88
C PHE A 42 13.42 12.94 24.25
N ARG A 43 14.46 13.76 24.41
CA ARG A 43 14.75 14.45 25.69
C ARG A 43 13.62 15.39 26.13
N ILE A 44 12.97 16.08 25.19
CA ILE A 44 11.85 16.99 25.48
C ILE A 44 10.63 16.18 25.94
N PHE A 45 10.24 15.17 25.16
CA PHE A 45 8.97 14.46 25.36
C PHE A 45 9.05 13.27 26.34
N ASN A 46 10.24 12.77 26.66
CA ASN A 46 10.40 11.68 27.62
C ASN A 46 10.10 12.11 29.08
N GLN A 47 9.90 13.40 29.34
CA GLN A 47 9.48 13.93 30.63
C GLN A 47 8.02 13.61 30.97
N PHE A 48 7.20 13.26 29.96
CA PHE A 48 5.80 12.91 30.17
C PHE A 48 5.64 11.48 30.73
N PRO A 49 4.56 11.19 31.49
CA PRO A 49 4.42 9.94 32.21
C PRO A 49 4.38 8.71 31.30
N GLY A 50 5.29 7.76 31.55
CA GLY A 50 5.44 6.55 30.74
C GLY A 50 6.36 6.73 29.54
N GLY A 51 6.85 7.95 29.27
CA GLY A 51 7.86 8.22 28.25
C GLY A 51 7.38 8.03 26.81
N VAL A 52 8.33 8.24 25.90
CA VAL A 52 8.13 8.11 24.46
C VAL A 52 8.37 6.66 24.03
N ARG A 53 7.53 6.17 23.13
CA ARG A 53 7.65 4.85 22.50
C ARG A 53 8.37 4.92 21.16
N TYR A 54 7.90 5.79 20.26
CA TYR A 54 8.46 5.96 18.92
C TYR A 54 8.36 7.41 18.48
N ILE A 55 9.33 7.85 17.69
CA ILE A 55 9.36 9.18 17.07
C ILE A 55 9.49 8.98 15.56
N TRP A 56 8.62 9.62 14.79
CA TRP A 56 8.70 9.64 13.33
C TRP A 56 8.83 11.08 12.86
N ILE A 57 10.02 11.46 12.40
CA ILE A 57 10.25 12.75 11.75
C ILE A 57 9.69 12.65 10.34
N ASN A 58 8.78 13.56 9.98
CA ASN A 58 8.22 13.60 8.64
C ASN A 58 9.31 14.03 7.65
N ARG A 59 9.38 13.39 6.50
CA ARG A 59 10.38 13.68 5.46
C ARG A 59 9.69 13.93 4.13
N ASN A 60 10.30 14.76 3.30
CA ASN A 60 9.82 14.98 1.95
C ASN A 60 10.22 13.79 1.07
N LEU A 61 9.27 12.89 0.79
CA LEU A 61 9.49 11.63 0.09
C LEU A 61 9.59 11.78 -1.45
N LYS A 62 9.53 13.01 -1.99
CA LYS A 62 9.58 13.32 -3.43
C LYS A 62 8.64 12.41 -4.24
N ASP A 63 9.19 11.58 -5.13
CA ASP A 63 8.44 10.74 -6.06
C ASP A 63 8.00 9.39 -5.48
N LEU A 64 8.39 9.05 -4.24
CA LEU A 64 8.08 7.74 -3.65
C LEU A 64 6.56 7.47 -3.53
N PRO A 65 5.71 8.45 -3.11
CA PRO A 65 4.26 8.26 -3.09
C PRO A 65 3.69 7.96 -4.48
N GLU A 66 4.16 8.68 -5.51
CA GLU A 66 3.73 8.42 -6.88
C GLU A 66 4.12 7.03 -7.36
N LYS A 67 5.32 6.54 -7.01
CA LYS A 67 5.75 5.18 -7.34
C LYS A 67 4.86 4.14 -6.66
N ALA A 68 4.49 4.36 -5.40
CA ALA A 68 3.57 3.49 -4.68
C ALA A 68 2.17 3.46 -5.32
N GLU A 69 1.65 4.61 -5.77
CA GLU A 69 0.38 4.71 -6.47
C GLU A 69 0.45 4.05 -7.86
N LYS A 70 1.51 4.30 -8.63
CA LYS A 70 1.76 3.65 -9.93
C LYS A 70 1.80 2.12 -9.78
N ARG A 71 2.44 1.61 -8.73
CA ARG A 71 2.43 0.17 -8.40
C ARG A 71 1.02 -0.35 -8.14
N ALA A 72 0.22 0.36 -7.33
CA ALA A 72 -1.15 -0.04 -7.02
C ALA A 72 -2.03 -0.12 -8.29
N LYS A 73 -1.93 0.87 -9.17
CA LYS A 73 -2.64 0.88 -10.47
C LYS A 73 -2.21 -0.30 -11.36
N LEU A 74 -0.92 -0.61 -11.42
CA LEU A 74 -0.42 -1.77 -12.19
C LEU A 74 -0.89 -3.10 -11.63
N MET A 75 -1.01 -3.22 -10.30
CA MET A 75 -1.57 -4.41 -9.65
C MET A 75 -3.04 -4.59 -10.01
N GLU A 76 -3.85 -3.54 -9.95
CA GLU A 76 -5.26 -3.58 -10.35
C GLU A 76 -5.41 -4.04 -11.81
N ILE A 77 -4.57 -3.50 -12.72
CA ILE A 77 -4.55 -3.93 -14.12
C ILE A 77 -4.15 -5.40 -14.24
N LEU A 78 -3.12 -5.84 -13.51
CA LEU A 78 -2.66 -7.23 -13.51
C LEU A 78 -3.79 -8.17 -13.08
N GLU A 79 -4.42 -7.90 -11.93
CA GLU A 79 -5.55 -8.70 -11.41
C GLU A 79 -6.71 -8.76 -12.40
N ALA A 80 -7.10 -7.62 -12.98
CA ALA A 80 -8.15 -7.58 -13.99
C ALA A 80 -7.80 -8.39 -15.24
N THR A 81 -6.54 -8.37 -15.67
CA THR A 81 -6.09 -9.14 -16.84
C THR A 81 -5.97 -10.63 -16.56
N GLU A 82 -5.51 -11.04 -15.39
CA GLU A 82 -5.46 -12.43 -14.97
C GLU A 82 -6.89 -13.00 -14.81
N CYS A 83 -7.82 -12.23 -14.23
CA CYS A 83 -9.24 -12.61 -14.16
C CYS A 83 -9.86 -12.80 -15.57
N LYS A 84 -9.54 -11.90 -16.51
CA LYS A 84 -9.95 -12.07 -17.93
C LYS A 84 -9.36 -13.33 -18.54
N LEU A 85 -8.08 -13.62 -18.26
CA LEU A 85 -7.39 -14.81 -18.75
C LEU A 85 -8.02 -16.11 -18.19
N ILE A 86 -8.33 -16.14 -16.90
CA ILE A 86 -9.00 -17.29 -16.27
C ILE A 86 -10.39 -17.50 -16.89
N LYS A 87 -11.16 -16.43 -17.10
CA LYS A 87 -12.47 -16.51 -17.77
C LYS A 87 -12.37 -17.04 -19.19
N THR A 88 -11.34 -16.66 -19.95
CA THR A 88 -11.15 -17.20 -21.31
C THR A 88 -10.72 -18.66 -21.27
N ALA A 89 -9.86 -19.07 -20.35
CA ALA A 89 -9.48 -20.46 -20.13
C ALA A 89 -10.70 -21.34 -19.80
N MET A 90 -11.51 -20.92 -18.82
CA MET A 90 -12.74 -21.63 -18.43
C MET A 90 -13.69 -21.78 -19.61
N LYS A 91 -13.87 -20.74 -20.44
CA LYS A 91 -14.70 -20.82 -21.64
C LYS A 91 -14.15 -21.80 -22.69
N ILE A 92 -12.83 -21.89 -22.84
CA ILE A 92 -12.19 -22.85 -23.77
C ILE A 92 -12.42 -24.27 -23.25
N GLU A 93 -12.17 -24.51 -21.96
CA GLU A 93 -12.37 -25.82 -21.33
C GLU A 93 -13.83 -26.28 -21.37
N THR A 94 -14.80 -25.41 -21.06
CA THR A 94 -16.22 -25.73 -21.18
C THR A 94 -16.60 -26.10 -22.62
N LYS A 95 -15.99 -25.45 -23.63
CA LYS A 95 -16.21 -25.82 -25.05
C LYS A 95 -15.56 -27.16 -25.40
N ARG A 96 -14.33 -27.43 -24.91
CA ARG A 96 -13.64 -28.72 -25.08
C ARG A 96 -14.47 -29.85 -24.48
N ARG A 97 -14.91 -29.71 -23.22
CA ARG A 97 -15.78 -30.67 -22.53
C ARG A 97 -17.09 -30.92 -23.27
N LYS A 98 -17.77 -29.88 -23.78
CA LYS A 98 -19.00 -30.04 -24.57
C LYS A 98 -18.78 -30.81 -25.89
N LYS A 99 -17.64 -30.59 -26.55
CA LYS A 99 -17.28 -31.34 -27.77
C LYS A 99 -17.01 -32.81 -27.44
N LEU A 100 -16.18 -33.05 -26.42
CA LEU A 100 -15.91 -34.40 -25.91
C LEU A 100 -17.21 -35.11 -25.53
N HIS A 101 -18.13 -34.47 -24.79
CA HIS A 101 -19.43 -35.08 -24.44
C HIS A 101 -20.35 -35.37 -25.64
N LYS A 102 -20.18 -34.66 -26.75
CA LYS A 102 -20.91 -34.87 -28.02
C LYS A 102 -20.26 -35.96 -28.88
N GLU A 103 -18.95 -36.14 -28.77
CA GLU A 103 -18.18 -37.18 -29.46
C GLU A 103 -18.25 -38.52 -28.70
N MET A 104 -18.27 -38.47 -27.37
CA MET A 104 -18.32 -39.61 -26.43
C MET A 104 -19.73 -40.20 -26.23
N SER A 105 -20.75 -39.65 -26.89
CA SER A 105 -22.05 -40.34 -27.10
C SER A 105 -22.00 -41.39 -28.23
N SER A 106 -20.83 -41.64 -28.82
CA SER A 106 -20.63 -42.62 -29.90
C SER A 106 -19.62 -43.73 -29.61
N GLU A 107 -18.84 -43.70 -28.53
CA GLU A 107 -18.00 -44.84 -28.11
C GLU A 107 -17.46 -44.59 -26.70
N ILE A 108 -17.65 -45.57 -25.81
CA ILE A 108 -17.08 -45.64 -24.47
C ILE A 108 -15.63 -46.07 -24.63
N ILE A 109 -14.68 -45.19 -24.31
CA ILE A 109 -13.31 -45.60 -24.00
C ILE A 109 -12.87 -44.85 -22.75
N GLU A 110 -12.79 -45.60 -21.65
CA GLU A 110 -12.00 -45.26 -20.48
C GLU A 110 -10.52 -45.23 -20.89
N GLU A 111 -9.92 -44.05 -20.98
CA GLU A 111 -8.46 -43.94 -21.00
C GLU A 111 -7.95 -42.87 -20.02
N THR A 112 -7.46 -43.41 -18.90
CA THR A 112 -6.15 -43.14 -18.32
C THR A 112 -5.84 -41.70 -17.90
N ILE A 113 -6.12 -41.45 -16.62
CA ILE A 113 -5.49 -40.43 -15.78
C ILE A 113 -4.01 -40.81 -15.59
N THR A 114 -3.21 -40.62 -16.63
CA THR A 114 -1.74 -40.70 -16.53
C THR A 114 -1.19 -39.61 -17.41
N ASN A 115 -1.03 -38.41 -16.85
CA ASN A 115 -0.09 -37.43 -17.38
C ASN A 115 0.35 -36.51 -16.23
N ASN A 116 1.50 -36.85 -15.64
CA ASN A 116 2.35 -35.96 -14.84
C ASN A 116 2.96 -34.87 -15.76
N GLU A 117 2.14 -34.20 -16.56
CA GLU A 117 2.57 -33.05 -17.33
C GLU A 117 2.35 -31.81 -16.49
N GLN A 118 3.42 -31.09 -16.19
CA GLN A 118 3.34 -29.78 -15.55
C GLN A 118 2.32 -28.94 -16.31
N HIS A 119 1.17 -28.68 -15.68
CA HIS A 119 0.08 -27.87 -16.22
C HIS A 119 0.54 -26.42 -16.39
N THR A 120 1.32 -26.15 -17.44
CA THR A 120 1.75 -24.80 -17.78
C THR A 120 0.59 -24.05 -18.42
N ILE A 121 0.44 -22.77 -18.11
CA ILE A 121 -0.64 -21.91 -18.62
C ILE A 121 -0.73 -21.91 -20.16
N HIS A 122 0.40 -22.19 -20.83
CA HIS A 122 0.50 -22.32 -22.28
C HIS A 122 -0.39 -23.44 -22.86
N ASN A 123 -0.66 -24.50 -22.11
CA ASN A 123 -1.47 -25.64 -22.58
C ASN A 123 -2.97 -25.32 -22.63
N TYR A 124 -3.42 -24.35 -21.81
CA TYR A 124 -4.84 -24.00 -21.69
C TYR A 124 -5.27 -22.89 -22.65
N ILE A 125 -4.36 -21.98 -23.02
CA ILE A 125 -4.72 -20.77 -23.77
C ILE A 125 -3.73 -20.52 -24.90
N PRO A 126 -4.19 -20.46 -26.17
CA PRO A 126 -3.32 -20.11 -27.28
C PRO A 126 -2.83 -18.66 -27.17
N GLU A 127 -1.60 -18.39 -27.59
CA GLU A 127 -0.95 -17.08 -27.46
C GLU A 127 -1.76 -15.93 -28.08
N LYS A 128 -2.45 -16.20 -29.19
CA LYS A 128 -3.32 -15.23 -29.88
C LYS A 128 -4.46 -14.69 -29.01
N LYS A 129 -4.88 -15.44 -27.98
CA LYS A 129 -5.96 -15.04 -27.05
C LYS A 129 -5.45 -14.40 -25.77
N ARG A 130 -4.14 -14.22 -25.61
CA ARG A 130 -3.58 -13.54 -24.44
C ARG A 130 -3.90 -12.05 -24.47
N PRO A 131 -4.23 -11.45 -23.31
CA PRO A 131 -4.47 -10.02 -23.23
C PRO A 131 -3.18 -9.25 -23.52
N THR A 132 -3.27 -8.28 -24.42
CA THR A 132 -2.15 -7.41 -24.80
C THR A 132 -2.48 -5.95 -24.53
N MET A 133 -1.50 -5.16 -24.11
CA MET A 133 -1.61 -3.69 -24.03
C MET A 133 -0.65 -3.02 -25.02
N ARG A 134 -0.80 -1.72 -25.22
CA ARG A 134 0.21 -0.91 -25.91
C ARG A 134 0.97 -0.07 -24.91
N THR A 135 2.30 -0.08 -25.02
CA THR A 135 3.20 0.72 -24.18
C THR A 135 3.53 2.03 -24.92
N GLY A 136 3.41 3.19 -24.24
CA GLY A 136 3.82 4.49 -24.77
C GLY A 136 2.70 5.47 -25.18
N SER A 137 1.66 5.67 -24.37
CA SER A 137 0.65 6.71 -24.64
C SER A 137 1.05 8.06 -24.05
N VAL A 138 1.50 8.98 -24.91
CA VAL A 138 1.36 10.43 -24.65
C VAL A 138 -0.10 10.79 -24.99
N PRO A 139 -0.89 11.33 -24.05
CA PRO A 139 -2.33 11.52 -24.23
C PRO A 139 -2.71 12.42 -25.42
N VAL A 140 -1.80 13.31 -25.84
CA VAL A 140 -2.04 14.27 -26.94
C VAL A 140 -1.93 13.63 -28.34
N PHE A 141 -1.20 12.52 -28.50
CA PHE A 141 -1.01 11.82 -29.80
C PHE A 141 -1.68 10.44 -29.86
N SER A 142 -2.57 10.11 -28.92
CA SER A 142 -3.15 8.75 -28.81
C SER A 142 -3.99 8.30 -30.01
N SER A 143 -4.47 9.24 -30.84
CA SER A 143 -5.10 8.98 -32.14
C SER A 143 -4.18 8.21 -33.10
N LEU A 144 -2.87 8.41 -32.99
CA LEU A 144 -1.88 7.91 -33.95
C LEU A 144 -1.13 6.65 -33.46
N CYS A 145 -1.67 5.92 -32.48
CA CYS A 145 -1.43 4.49 -32.28
C CYS A 145 0.03 3.95 -32.28
N PHE A 146 1.08 4.77 -32.09
CA PHE A 146 2.50 4.38 -32.29
C PHE A 146 3.16 3.57 -31.15
N GLY A 147 2.37 2.97 -30.25
CA GLY A 147 2.89 2.19 -29.12
C GLY A 147 3.15 0.71 -29.47
N LYS A 148 4.23 0.14 -28.91
CA LYS A 148 4.53 -1.30 -29.07
C LYS A 148 3.47 -2.15 -28.37
N LYS A 149 2.92 -3.14 -29.08
CA LYS A 149 1.98 -4.12 -28.55
C LYS A 149 2.74 -5.19 -27.76
N VAL A 150 2.44 -5.31 -26.47
CA VAL A 150 3.12 -6.23 -25.54
C VAL A 150 2.11 -7.04 -24.73
N ASP A 151 2.52 -8.21 -24.25
CA ASP A 151 1.72 -9.00 -23.31
C ASP A 151 1.56 -8.22 -22.00
N THR A 152 0.30 -7.97 -21.62
CA THR A 152 -0.02 -7.17 -20.44
C THR A 152 0.53 -7.78 -19.16
N ILE A 153 0.41 -9.11 -19.00
CA ILE A 153 0.78 -9.79 -17.76
C ILE A 153 2.29 -9.72 -17.56
N ARG A 154 3.04 -10.00 -18.62
CA ARG A 154 4.51 -9.93 -18.60
C ARG A 154 4.98 -8.52 -18.29
N TYR A 155 4.42 -7.53 -18.98
CA TYR A 155 4.78 -6.12 -18.77
C TYR A 155 4.48 -5.68 -17.33
N CYS A 156 3.29 -5.98 -16.80
CA CYS A 156 2.93 -5.62 -15.43
C CYS A 156 3.87 -6.28 -14.43
N LYS A 157 4.15 -7.58 -14.54
CA LYS A 157 5.05 -8.31 -13.64
C LYS A 157 6.47 -7.72 -13.62
N GLU A 158 7.06 -7.49 -14.80
CA GLU A 158 8.39 -6.89 -14.91
C GLU A 158 8.42 -5.47 -14.33
N THR A 159 7.41 -4.65 -14.61
CA THR A 159 7.34 -3.26 -14.15
C THR A 159 7.12 -3.17 -12.64
N ILE A 160 6.22 -3.99 -12.11
CA ILE A 160 5.97 -4.11 -10.67
C ILE A 160 7.27 -4.51 -9.94
N SER A 161 8.00 -5.50 -10.47
CA SER A 161 9.26 -5.94 -9.86
C SER A 161 10.28 -4.80 -9.80
N LYS A 162 10.40 -4.01 -10.87
CA LYS A 162 11.28 -2.82 -10.91
C LYS A 162 10.84 -1.75 -9.90
N ILE A 163 9.55 -1.44 -9.85
CA ILE A 163 9.04 -0.44 -8.89
C ILE A 163 9.23 -0.93 -7.45
N ASN A 164 9.05 -2.22 -7.18
CA ASN A 164 9.29 -2.79 -5.85
C ASN A 164 10.75 -2.61 -5.44
N THR A 165 11.71 -2.94 -6.31
CA THR A 165 13.13 -2.76 -5.97
C THR A 165 13.46 -1.28 -5.74
N GLU A 166 12.92 -0.37 -6.54
CA GLU A 166 13.06 1.08 -6.34
C GLU A 166 12.46 1.56 -5.01
N ILE A 167 11.29 1.05 -4.62
CA ILE A 167 10.64 1.38 -3.35
C ILE A 167 11.48 0.86 -2.17
N GLU A 168 11.98 -0.37 -2.23
CA GLU A 168 12.81 -0.94 -1.17
C GLU A 168 14.15 -0.21 -1.03
N MET A 169 14.79 0.15 -2.15
CA MET A 169 15.97 1.02 -2.13
C MET A 169 15.67 2.38 -1.51
N ALA A 170 14.56 3.02 -1.89
CA ALA A 170 14.16 4.32 -1.34
C ALA A 170 13.88 4.24 0.17
N LYS A 171 13.22 3.18 0.64
CA LYS A 171 12.98 2.92 2.07
C LYS A 171 14.29 2.72 2.84
N ALA A 172 15.26 1.99 2.28
CA ALA A 172 16.57 1.81 2.91
C ALA A 172 17.32 3.14 3.07
N THR A 173 17.15 4.06 2.11
CA THR A 173 17.75 5.40 2.15
C THR A 173 16.85 6.47 2.79
N LEU A 174 15.91 6.10 3.66
CA LEU A 174 14.93 7.05 4.22
C LEU A 174 15.60 8.23 4.94
N HIS A 175 16.73 7.99 5.60
CA HIS A 175 17.49 9.02 6.32
C HIS A 175 18.06 10.13 5.42
N ASN A 176 18.25 9.87 4.12
CA ASN A 176 18.77 10.83 3.15
C ASN A 176 17.71 11.83 2.68
N TYR A 177 16.42 11.56 2.92
CA TYR A 177 15.37 12.50 2.56
C TYR A 177 15.34 13.68 3.52
N THR A 178 15.19 14.87 2.95
CA THR A 178 15.14 16.13 3.71
C THR A 178 13.96 16.08 4.69
N PRO A 179 14.21 16.27 5.99
CA PRO A 179 13.15 16.28 6.97
C PRO A 179 12.27 17.53 6.80
N ILE A 180 11.00 17.41 7.19
CA ILE A 180 10.00 18.49 7.23
C ILE A 180 9.80 18.84 8.71
N ASN A 181 9.49 20.11 9.01
CA ASN A 181 9.30 20.69 10.36
C ASN A 181 8.09 20.13 11.14
N SER A 182 7.85 18.82 11.05
CA SER A 182 6.83 18.10 11.79
C SER A 182 7.29 16.69 12.15
N ALA A 183 6.79 16.18 13.26
CA ALA A 183 7.06 14.83 13.71
C ALA A 183 5.83 14.22 14.40
N PHE A 184 5.63 12.93 14.22
CA PHE A 184 4.70 12.17 15.04
C PHE A 184 5.44 11.58 16.23
N ILE A 185 4.85 11.74 17.42
CA ILE A 185 5.44 11.25 18.67
C ILE A 185 4.42 10.34 19.33
N GLN A 186 4.75 9.06 19.44
CA GLN A 186 3.94 8.09 20.15
C GLN A 186 4.48 7.87 21.55
N PHE A 187 3.60 7.98 22.54
CA PHE A 187 3.86 7.70 23.94
C PHE A 187 3.44 6.27 24.30
N ASN A 188 3.95 5.77 25.43
CA ASN A 188 3.49 4.49 25.98
C ASN A 188 2.11 4.59 26.64
N LYS A 189 1.71 5.78 27.10
CA LYS A 189 0.44 6.02 27.78
C LYS A 189 -0.34 7.16 27.11
N GLN A 190 -1.64 6.99 26.92
CA GLN A 190 -2.53 8.03 26.39
C GLN A 190 -2.46 9.34 27.21
N ILE A 191 -2.32 9.25 28.53
CA ILE A 191 -2.27 10.44 29.39
C ILE A 191 -1.08 11.35 29.04
N ALA A 192 0.05 10.80 28.61
CA ALA A 192 1.20 11.57 28.17
C ALA A 192 0.89 12.38 26.91
N ALA A 193 0.17 11.80 25.95
CA ALA A 193 -0.27 12.50 24.74
C ALA A 193 -1.17 13.70 25.08
N HIS A 194 -2.16 13.52 25.96
CA HIS A 194 -3.03 14.62 26.41
C HIS A 194 -2.25 15.71 27.16
N MET A 195 -1.34 15.32 28.05
CA MET A 195 -0.51 16.27 28.78
C MET A 195 0.39 17.06 27.84
N ALA A 196 1.03 16.39 26.88
CA ALA A 196 1.91 17.04 25.92
C ALA A 196 1.17 18.08 25.06
N VAL A 197 -0.07 17.76 24.64
CA VAL A 197 -0.90 18.67 23.84
C VAL A 197 -1.36 19.90 24.61
N GLN A 198 -1.59 19.75 25.92
CA GLN A 198 -2.00 20.84 26.80
C GLN A 198 -0.82 21.67 27.33
N SER A 199 0.42 21.19 27.16
CA SER A 199 1.62 21.84 27.66
C SER A 199 2.19 22.84 26.66
N VAL A 200 2.82 23.90 27.16
CA VAL A 200 3.62 24.82 26.35
C VAL A 200 5.02 24.25 26.21
N LEU A 201 5.42 23.88 24.98
CA LEU A 201 6.66 23.14 24.72
C LEU A 201 7.85 24.04 24.34
N ALA A 202 7.60 25.28 23.91
CA ALA A 202 8.63 26.21 23.49
C ALA A 202 8.36 27.62 24.03
N SER A 203 9.43 28.35 24.31
CA SER A 203 9.36 29.78 24.66
C SER A 203 9.00 30.66 23.45
N ILE A 204 9.23 30.16 22.23
CA ILE A 204 8.94 30.88 21.00
C ILE A 204 7.46 30.63 20.65
N PRO A 205 6.65 31.68 20.46
CA PRO A 205 5.26 31.51 20.08
C PRO A 205 5.15 30.80 18.72
N LEU A 206 4.13 29.95 18.56
CA LEU A 206 3.85 29.19 17.34
C LEU A 206 4.95 28.18 16.95
N ALA A 207 5.95 27.92 17.80
CA ALA A 207 6.91 26.83 17.63
C ALA A 207 6.49 25.59 18.42
N MET A 208 6.87 24.40 17.93
CA MET A 208 6.62 23.13 18.62
C MET A 208 5.14 22.92 18.97
N THR A 209 4.22 23.22 18.04
CA THR A 209 2.78 23.19 18.32
C THR A 209 2.24 21.77 18.24
N PRO A 210 1.77 21.15 19.35
CA PRO A 210 1.24 19.80 19.34
C PRO A 210 -0.23 19.78 18.89
N CYS A 211 -0.61 18.76 18.15
CA CYS A 211 -1.97 18.48 17.69
C CYS A 211 -2.31 17.01 17.99
N TYR A 212 -3.55 16.77 18.44
CA TYR A 212 -4.08 15.45 18.78
C TYR A 212 -5.18 15.04 17.81
#